data_AF-A0A0R1JIJ4-F1
#
_entry.id   AF-A0A0R1JIJ4-F1
#
_cell.length_a   1.000
_cell.length_b   1.000
_cell.length_c   1.000
_cell.angle_alpha   90.00
_cell.angle_beta   90.00
_cell.angle_gamma   90.00
#
_symmetry.space_group_name_H-M   'P 1'
#
loop_
_entity.id
_entity.type
_entity.pdbx_description
1 polymer ?
#
loop_
_entity_poly.entity_id
_entity_poly.type
_entity_poly.pdbx_seq_one_letter_code
_entity_poly.pdbx_strand_id
1 'polypeptide(L)'
;MKTFDLTNQRFGRLVALHQVGHAANGNALWQCQCDCGNVIVTDGYRLRRGNVRSCGCLRRERSRQRLLQQPETVAKMNAPITASINRNIPQHVSARNRSGVTGVSWDAQADRWLARLMIHGQLVLNRHYPSLVEAAAARRRAEREYGIPARIPRMKKRD
;
A
#
# COMPACT_ATOMS: atom_id res chain seq x y z
N MET A 1 28.43 -15.85 28.17
CA MET A 1 27.16 -16.48 27.73
C MET A 1 27.48 -17.40 26.56
N LYS A 2 27.11 -18.68 26.62
CA LYS A 2 27.53 -19.69 25.62
C LYS A 2 26.92 -19.34 24.25
N THR A 3 27.75 -19.12 23.23
CA THR A 3 27.33 -18.84 21.86
C THR A 3 26.86 -20.14 21.22
N PHE A 4 25.55 -20.24 20.95
CA PHE A 4 24.98 -21.37 20.21
C PHE A 4 25.01 -21.05 18.72
N ASP A 5 25.66 -21.90 17.94
CA ASP A 5 25.58 -21.88 16.48
C ASP A 5 24.17 -22.33 16.06
N LEU A 6 23.46 -21.46 15.35
CA LEU A 6 22.12 -21.70 14.83
C LEU A 6 22.11 -22.01 13.34
N THR A 7 23.28 -22.16 12.70
CA THR A 7 23.40 -22.43 11.27
C THR A 7 22.54 -23.63 10.85
N ASN A 8 21.77 -23.48 9.77
CA ASN A 8 20.82 -24.45 9.23
C ASN A 8 19.68 -24.88 10.17
N GLN A 9 19.53 -24.25 11.35
CA GLN A 9 18.40 -24.53 12.23
C GLN A 9 17.13 -23.81 11.78
N ARG A 10 15.99 -24.48 11.96
CA ARG A 10 14.67 -23.99 11.56
C ARG A 10 13.86 -23.49 12.76
N PHE A 11 13.29 -22.30 12.62
CA PHE A 11 12.45 -21.61 13.59
C PHE A 11 11.12 -21.23 12.93
N GLY A 12 10.17 -22.16 12.93
CA GLY A 12 8.94 -22.02 12.15
C GLY A 12 9.23 -21.96 10.65
N ARG A 13 8.96 -20.81 10.01
CA ARG A 13 9.22 -20.57 8.58
C ARG A 13 10.60 -19.99 8.29
N LEU A 14 11.44 -19.80 9.30
CA LEU A 14 12.78 -19.23 9.14
C LEU A 14 13.82 -20.33 9.24
N VAL A 15 14.80 -20.31 8.35
CA VAL A 15 16.02 -21.12 8.44
C VAL A 15 17.19 -20.16 8.64
N ALA A 16 17.93 -20.33 9.74
CA ALA A 16 19.10 -19.51 10.02
C ALA A 16 20.25 -19.90 9.07
N LEU A 17 20.81 -18.93 8.35
CA LEU A 17 21.84 -19.15 7.35
C LEU A 17 23.23 -18.99 7.96
N HIS A 18 23.51 -17.84 8.57
CA HIS A 18 24.77 -17.55 9.23
C HIS A 18 24.61 -16.36 10.18
N GLN A 19 25.56 -16.21 11.12
CA GLN A 19 25.65 -15.06 12.00
C GLN A 19 26.20 -13.85 11.22
N VAL A 20 25.57 -12.69 11.36
CA VAL A 20 25.95 -11.43 10.68
C VAL A 20 26.45 -10.35 11.64
N GLY A 21 26.54 -10.65 12.93
CA GLY A 21 27.10 -9.75 13.93
C GLY A 21 26.44 -9.89 15.30
N HIS A 22 26.39 -8.78 16.02
CA HIS A 22 25.79 -8.68 17.35
C HIS A 22 24.91 -7.44 17.46
N ALA A 23 23.81 -7.54 18.19
CA ALA A 23 22.98 -6.40 18.56
C ALA A 23 23.64 -5.62 19.71
N ALA A 24 23.13 -4.41 19.99
CA ALA A 24 23.64 -3.55 21.07
C ALA A 24 23.58 -4.20 22.47
N ASN A 25 22.68 -5.18 22.66
CA ASN A 25 22.57 -5.97 23.89
C ASN A 25 23.51 -7.19 23.93
N GLY A 26 24.42 -7.32 22.97
CA GLY A 26 25.39 -8.42 22.86
C GLY A 26 24.84 -9.72 22.26
N ASN A 27 23.56 -9.79 21.90
CA ASN A 27 23.00 -11.00 21.30
C ASN A 27 23.46 -11.17 19.85
N ALA A 28 23.80 -12.40 19.46
CA ALA A 28 24.15 -12.75 18.09
C ALA A 28 22.97 -12.48 17.13
N LEU A 29 23.25 -11.74 16.06
CA LEU A 29 22.32 -11.49 14.96
C LEU A 29 22.51 -12.53 13.87
N TRP A 30 21.39 -13.09 13.41
CA TRP A 30 21.36 -14.15 12.41
C TRP A 30 20.60 -13.69 11.19
N GLN A 31 21.20 -13.88 10.02
CA GLN A 31 20.48 -13.79 8.75
C GLN A 31 19.70 -15.08 8.55
N CYS A 32 18.41 -14.94 8.24
CA CYS A 32 17.51 -16.07 8.09
C CYS A 32 16.74 -16.00 6.77
N GLN A 33 16.66 -17.14 6.07
CA GLN A 33 15.80 -17.31 4.92
C GLN A 33 14.40 -17.70 5.38
N CYS A 34 13.38 -17.00 4.91
CA CYS A 34 11.99 -17.38 5.14
C CYS A 34 11.46 -18.27 4.00
N ASP A 35 10.57 -19.21 4.32
CA ASP A 35 9.88 -20.05 3.32
C ASP A 35 9.13 -19.24 2.25
N CYS A 36 8.75 -17.98 2.54
CA CYS A 36 8.12 -17.08 1.56
C CYS A 36 9.12 -16.36 0.63
N GLY A 37 10.41 -16.70 0.68
CA GLY A 37 11.47 -16.10 -0.15
C GLY A 37 12.18 -14.89 0.46
N ASN A 38 11.57 -14.20 1.44
CA ASN A 38 12.20 -13.04 2.08
C ASN A 38 13.32 -13.43 3.05
N VAL A 39 14.34 -12.60 3.11
CA VAL A 39 15.43 -12.68 4.09
C VAL A 39 15.20 -11.65 5.20
N ILE A 40 15.49 -12.02 6.44
CA ILE A 40 15.51 -11.08 7.58
C ILE A 40 16.77 -11.28 8.42
N VAL A 41 17.14 -10.25 9.17
CA VAL A 41 18.12 -10.36 10.26
C VAL A 41 17.37 -10.28 11.57
N THR A 42 17.60 -11.24 12.48
CA THR A 42 16.99 -11.24 13.81
C THR A 42 17.93 -11.79 14.86
N ASP A 43 17.67 -11.40 16.10
CA ASP A 43 18.37 -11.88 17.29
C ASP A 43 18.14 -13.39 17.49
N GLY A 44 19.22 -14.15 17.72
CA GLY A 44 19.20 -15.58 18.00
C GLY A 44 18.44 -15.96 19.27
N TYR A 45 18.40 -15.10 20.27
CA TYR A 45 17.54 -15.24 21.45
C TYR A 45 16.05 -15.26 21.05
N ARG A 46 15.64 -14.35 20.16
CA ARG A 46 14.23 -14.26 19.71
C ARG A 46 13.82 -15.45 18.84
N LEU A 47 14.76 -16.00 18.07
CA LEU A 47 14.57 -17.25 17.32
C LEU A 47 14.33 -18.42 18.29
N ARG A 48 15.25 -18.65 19.23
CA ARG A 48 15.17 -19.77 20.19
C ARG A 48 13.95 -19.69 21.11
N ARG A 49 13.53 -18.50 21.54
CA ARG A 49 12.29 -18.31 22.32
C ARG A 49 11.01 -18.48 21.49
N GLY A 50 11.11 -18.57 20.16
CA GLY A 50 9.94 -18.64 19.28
C GLY A 50 9.18 -17.32 19.17
N ASN A 51 9.81 -16.19 19.47
CA ASN A 51 9.21 -14.85 19.31
C ASN A 51 9.18 -14.42 17.83
N VAL A 52 10.13 -14.93 17.04
CA VAL A 52 10.23 -14.68 15.60
C VAL A 52 10.24 -16.02 14.89
N ARG A 53 9.19 -16.30 14.11
CA ARG A 53 8.98 -17.57 13.38
C ARG A 53 8.76 -17.39 11.88
N SER A 54 8.79 -16.16 11.40
CA SER A 54 8.62 -15.78 9.99
C SER A 54 9.09 -14.33 9.80
N CYS A 55 9.27 -13.90 8.56
CA CYS A 55 9.52 -12.49 8.21
C CYS A 55 8.27 -11.57 8.38
N GLY A 56 7.26 -12.02 9.13
CA GLY A 56 5.95 -11.39 9.24
C GLY A 56 4.91 -11.90 8.24
N CYS A 57 5.31 -12.73 7.26
CA CYS A 57 4.38 -13.30 6.26
C CYS A 57 3.27 -14.14 6.91
N LEU A 58 3.59 -14.91 7.96
CA LEU A 58 2.62 -15.73 8.69
C LEU A 58 1.50 -14.88 9.32
N ARG A 59 1.85 -13.70 9.87
CA ARG A 59 0.86 -12.78 10.45
C ARG A 59 -0.03 -12.17 9.36
N ARG A 60 0.56 -11.77 8.22
CA ARG A 60 -0.19 -11.21 7.09
C ARG A 60 -1.18 -12.22 6.51
N GLU A 61 -0.73 -13.46 6.32
CA GLU A 61 -1.56 -14.56 5.83
C GLU A 61 -2.73 -14.85 6.76
N ARG A 62 -2.48 -15.03 8.07
CA ARG A 62 -3.54 -15.24 9.06
C ARG A 62 -4.53 -14.06 9.11
N SER A 63 -4.03 -12.83 9.04
CA SER A 63 -4.90 -11.65 9.01
C SER A 63 -5.79 -11.65 7.78
N ARG A 64 -5.23 -11.97 6.60
CA ARG A 64 -5.99 -12.09 5.35
C ARG A 64 -7.05 -13.19 5.45
N GLN A 65 -6.69 -14.37 5.94
CA GLN A 65 -7.64 -15.47 6.14
C GLN A 65 -8.83 -15.06 7.02
N ARG A 66 -8.58 -14.40 8.15
CA ARG A 66 -9.66 -13.91 9.03
C ARG A 66 -10.58 -12.91 8.34
N LEU A 67 -10.03 -11.99 7.56
CA LEU A 67 -10.83 -11.02 6.79
C LEU A 67 -11.72 -11.72 5.77
N LEU A 68 -11.17 -12.72 5.06
CA LEU A 68 -11.91 -13.51 4.07
C LEU A 68 -12.96 -14.44 4.70
N GLN A 69 -12.78 -14.83 5.95
CA GLN A 69 -13.76 -15.63 6.70
C GLN A 69 -14.90 -14.79 7.28
N GLN A 70 -14.80 -13.46 7.27
CA GLN A 70 -15.84 -12.58 7.80
C GLN A 70 -16.80 -12.15 6.67
N PRO A 71 -18.05 -12.66 6.62
CA PRO A 71 -18.94 -12.46 5.48
C PRO A 71 -19.27 -10.99 5.23
N GLU A 72 -19.46 -10.20 6.29
CA GLU A 72 -19.68 -8.75 6.15
C GLU A 72 -18.51 -8.02 5.52
N THR A 73 -17.29 -8.40 5.88
CA THR A 73 -16.08 -7.77 5.36
C THR A 73 -15.90 -8.13 3.90
N VAL A 74 -16.12 -9.39 3.53
CA VAL A 74 -16.10 -9.85 2.13
C VAL A 74 -17.18 -9.14 1.31
N ALA A 75 -18.41 -9.02 1.83
CA ALA A 75 -19.50 -8.30 1.16
C ALA A 75 -19.14 -6.82 0.94
N LYS A 76 -18.56 -6.15 1.95
CA LYS A 76 -18.08 -4.76 1.83
C LYS A 76 -16.91 -4.62 0.85
N MET A 77 -16.01 -5.60 0.77
CA MET A 77 -14.89 -5.63 -0.17
C MET A 77 -15.34 -5.84 -1.62
N ASN A 78 -16.37 -6.66 -1.84
CA ASN A 78 -16.93 -6.97 -3.15
C ASN A 78 -18.07 -6.02 -3.57
N ALA A 79 -18.44 -5.07 -2.72
CA ALA A 79 -19.49 -4.12 -3.00
C ALA A 79 -19.10 -3.23 -4.20
N PRO A 80 -20.04 -2.92 -5.12
CA PRO A 80 -19.77 -2.02 -6.24
C PRO A 80 -19.28 -0.66 -5.74
N ILE A 81 -18.52 0.05 -6.59
CA ILE A 81 -17.93 1.36 -6.27
C ILE A 81 -18.98 2.32 -5.69
N THR A 82 -20.21 2.28 -6.19
CA THR A 82 -21.36 3.07 -5.70
C THR A 82 -21.67 2.88 -4.21
N ALA A 83 -21.49 1.67 -3.67
CA ALA A 83 -21.72 1.34 -2.26
C ALA A 83 -20.51 1.62 -1.35
N SER A 84 -19.29 1.73 -1.91
CA SER A 84 -18.04 2.03 -1.19
C SER A 84 -17.60 3.51 -1.26
N ILE A 85 -18.23 4.32 -2.13
CA ILE A 85 -18.02 5.77 -2.22
C ILE A 85 -18.35 6.50 -0.89
N ASN A 86 -19.22 5.95 -0.05
CA ASN A 86 -19.90 6.74 0.97
C ASN A 86 -19.24 6.83 2.37
N ARG A 87 -17.92 6.62 2.52
CA ARG A 87 -17.30 6.84 3.85
C ARG A 87 -16.02 7.65 3.94
N ASN A 88 -15.28 7.94 2.86
CA ASN A 88 -14.06 8.76 2.95
C ASN A 88 -13.60 9.39 1.63
N ILE A 89 -14.48 9.57 0.64
CA ILE A 89 -14.12 10.42 -0.50
C ILE A 89 -14.22 11.86 -0.04
N PRO A 90 -13.13 12.66 -0.05
CA PRO A 90 -13.25 14.07 0.19
C PRO A 90 -14.20 14.64 -0.87
N GLN A 91 -15.40 15.06 -0.43
CA GLN A 91 -16.37 15.77 -1.27
C GLN A 91 -15.74 17.03 -1.87
N HIS A 92 -14.70 17.52 -1.20
CA HIS A 92 -13.95 18.71 -1.49
C HIS A 92 -12.55 18.40 -2.02
N VAL A 93 -12.16 19.14 -3.05
CA VAL A 93 -10.78 19.16 -3.53
C VAL A 93 -9.85 19.76 -2.47
N SER A 94 -8.70 19.13 -2.21
CA SER A 94 -7.70 19.61 -1.24
C SER A 94 -7.19 21.00 -1.61
N ALA A 95 -6.91 21.86 -0.62
CA ALA A 95 -6.30 23.17 -0.83
C ALA A 95 -4.92 23.11 -1.52
N ARG A 96 -4.21 21.96 -1.43
CA ARG A 96 -2.94 21.73 -2.13
C ARG A 96 -3.11 21.41 -3.62
N ASN A 97 -4.34 21.17 -4.09
CA ASN A 97 -4.59 20.87 -5.49
C ASN A 97 -4.66 22.18 -6.29
N ARG A 98 -3.58 22.48 -7.01
CA ARG A 98 -3.43 23.68 -7.85
C ARG A 98 -4.21 23.62 -9.16
N SER A 99 -4.59 22.45 -9.64
CA SER A 99 -5.32 22.29 -10.91
C SER A 99 -6.84 22.43 -10.74
N GLY A 100 -7.35 22.34 -9.51
CA GLY A 100 -8.78 22.32 -9.19
C GLY A 100 -9.49 21.01 -9.59
N VAL A 101 -8.78 20.05 -10.21
CA VAL A 101 -9.35 18.79 -10.70
C VAL A 101 -8.56 17.62 -10.13
N THR A 102 -9.23 16.69 -9.46
CA THR A 102 -8.55 15.52 -8.86
C THR A 102 -7.97 14.64 -9.96
N GLY A 103 -6.71 14.24 -9.82
CA GLY A 103 -6.04 13.41 -10.83
C GLY A 103 -5.59 14.18 -12.07
N VAL A 104 -5.59 15.51 -12.05
CA VAL A 104 -4.98 16.34 -13.08
C VAL A 104 -3.86 17.17 -12.45
N SER A 105 -2.66 17.12 -13.02
CA SER A 105 -1.48 17.83 -12.50
C SER A 105 -0.53 18.24 -13.62
N TRP A 106 0.23 19.32 -13.40
CA TRP A 106 1.30 19.72 -14.29
C TRP A 106 2.50 18.78 -14.14
N ASP A 107 3.05 18.32 -15.26
CA ASP A 107 4.30 17.58 -15.35
C ASP A 107 5.37 18.50 -15.93
N ALA A 108 6.30 18.95 -15.09
CA ALA A 108 7.35 19.88 -15.49
C ALA A 108 8.41 19.25 -16.40
N GLN A 109 8.58 17.92 -16.36
CA GLN A 109 9.54 17.23 -17.20
C GLN A 109 9.01 17.07 -18.63
N ALA A 110 7.71 16.80 -18.76
CA ALA A 110 7.04 16.65 -20.05
C ALA A 110 6.48 17.96 -20.62
N ASP A 111 6.56 19.06 -19.86
CA ASP A 111 5.95 20.38 -20.17
C ASP A 111 4.47 20.28 -20.54
N ARG A 112 3.73 19.40 -19.84
CA ARG A 112 2.35 19.04 -20.17
C ARG A 112 1.50 18.76 -18.94
N TRP A 113 0.18 18.87 -19.10
CA TRP A 113 -0.79 18.48 -18.09
C TRP A 113 -1.07 16.97 -18.13
N LEU A 114 -0.79 16.27 -17.05
CA LEU A 114 -1.08 14.85 -16.88
C LEU A 114 -2.49 14.66 -16.28
N ALA A 115 -3.33 13.86 -16.95
CA ALA A 115 -4.58 13.35 -16.39
C ALA A 115 -4.47 11.86 -16.11
N ARG A 116 -4.86 11.44 -14.90
CA ARG A 116 -4.80 10.04 -14.44
C ARG A 116 -6.09 9.60 -13.76
N LEU A 117 -6.54 8.37 -13.97
CA LEU A 117 -7.65 7.71 -13.26
C LEU A 117 -7.34 6.23 -13.00
N MET A 118 -7.49 5.81 -11.75
CA MET A 118 -7.35 4.43 -11.30
C MET A 118 -8.71 3.85 -10.94
N ILE A 119 -9.03 2.66 -11.45
CA ILE A 119 -10.24 1.88 -11.14
C ILE A 119 -9.80 0.45 -10.86
N HIS A 120 -10.18 -0.12 -9.71
CA HIS A 120 -9.83 -1.51 -9.33
C HIS A 120 -8.34 -1.88 -9.48
N GLY A 121 -7.44 -0.93 -9.21
CA GLY A 121 -5.99 -1.16 -9.36
C GLY A 121 -5.46 -1.09 -10.79
N GLN A 122 -6.32 -0.80 -11.76
CA GLN A 122 -5.95 -0.56 -13.15
C GLN A 122 -5.98 0.94 -13.49
N LEU A 123 -4.99 1.37 -14.26
CA LEU A 123 -4.85 2.75 -14.71
C LEU A 123 -5.63 2.96 -16.01
N VAL A 124 -6.90 3.34 -15.88
CA VAL A 124 -7.83 3.50 -17.02
C VAL A 124 -7.63 4.81 -17.79
N LEU A 125 -6.98 5.80 -17.17
CA LEU A 125 -6.52 7.03 -17.84
C LEU A 125 -5.12 7.35 -17.33
N ASN A 126 -4.18 7.61 -18.25
CA ASN A 126 -2.83 8.13 -17.97
C ASN A 126 -2.26 8.79 -19.23
N ARG A 127 -2.62 10.05 -19.46
CA ARG A 127 -2.23 10.77 -20.69
C ARG A 127 -1.83 12.20 -20.38
N HIS A 128 -0.87 12.69 -21.15
CA HIS A 128 -0.44 14.09 -21.15
C HIS A 128 -1.25 14.90 -22.18
N TYR A 129 -1.52 16.15 -21.84
CA TYR A 129 -2.30 17.10 -22.62
C TYR A 129 -1.58 18.45 -22.66
N PRO A 130 -1.72 19.22 -23.74
CA PRO A 130 -1.13 20.55 -23.83
C PRO A 130 -1.77 21.55 -22.86
N SER A 131 -3.04 21.37 -22.50
CA SER A 131 -3.78 22.34 -21.67
C SER A 131 -4.45 21.70 -20.45
N LEU A 132 -4.61 22.51 -19.39
CA LEU A 132 -5.36 22.12 -18.18
C LEU A 132 -6.81 21.75 -18.53
N VAL A 133 -7.42 22.50 -19.45
CA VAL A 133 -8.81 22.32 -19.86
C VAL A 133 -9.01 20.96 -20.51
N GLU A 134 -8.12 20.57 -21.42
CA GLU A 134 -8.18 19.25 -22.07
C GLU A 134 -7.93 18.11 -21.08
N ALA A 135 -6.93 18.24 -20.21
CA ALA A 135 -6.65 17.25 -19.18
C ALA A 135 -7.85 17.08 -18.23
N ALA A 136 -8.48 18.19 -17.83
CA ALA A 136 -9.69 18.19 -17.01
C ALA A 136 -10.89 17.56 -17.73
N ALA A 137 -11.09 17.86 -19.02
CA ALA A 137 -12.14 17.28 -19.82
C ALA A 137 -11.96 15.76 -19.98
N ALA A 138 -10.73 15.31 -20.24
CA ALA A 138 -10.40 13.89 -20.32
C ALA A 138 -10.68 13.16 -19.00
N ARG A 139 -10.27 13.77 -17.88
CA ARG A 139 -10.52 13.24 -16.53
C ARG A 139 -12.02 13.12 -16.25
N ARG A 140 -12.82 14.16 -16.49
CA ARG A 140 -14.27 14.16 -16.27
C ARG A 140 -15.00 13.19 -17.19
N ARG A 141 -14.52 13.01 -18.43
CA ARG A 141 -15.08 12.01 -19.36
C ARG A 141 -14.88 10.60 -18.82
N ALA A 142 -13.66 10.27 -18.38
CA ALA A 142 -13.38 8.98 -17.77
C ALA A 142 -14.21 8.76 -16.49
N GLU A 143 -14.39 9.78 -15.65
CA GLU A 143 -15.27 9.67 -14.48
C GLU A 143 -16.72 9.31 -14.87
N ARG A 144 -17.28 9.92 -15.92
CA ARG A 144 -18.63 9.56 -16.40
C ARG A 144 -18.71 8.14 -16.94
N GLU A 145 -17.72 7.74 -17.73
CA GLU A 145 -17.64 6.41 -18.33
C GLU A 145 -17.59 5.30 -17.28
N TYR A 146 -16.86 5.53 -16.18
CA TYR A 146 -16.71 4.57 -15.07
C TYR A 146 -17.67 4.83 -13.89
N GLY A 147 -18.68 5.69 -14.05
CA GLY A 147 -19.71 5.93 -13.04
C GLY A 147 -19.23 6.57 -11.73
N ILE A 148 -18.19 7.40 -11.77
CA ILE A 148 -17.67 8.14 -10.60
C ILE A 148 -18.44 9.45 -10.43
N PRO A 149 -18.98 9.75 -9.23
CA PRO A 149 -19.64 11.03 -8.97
C PRO A 149 -18.65 12.19 -8.94
N ALA A 150 -19.06 13.33 -9.50
CA ALA A 150 -18.27 14.55 -9.53
C ALA A 150 -18.02 15.11 -8.12
N ARG A 151 -16.81 15.64 -7.88
CA ARG A 151 -16.45 16.31 -6.61
C ARG A 151 -16.76 17.80 -6.67
N ILE A 152 -17.19 18.38 -5.54
CA ILE A 152 -17.58 19.78 -5.44
C ILE A 152 -16.37 20.64 -5.05
N PRO A 153 -16.06 21.74 -5.76
CA PRO A 153 -15.02 22.68 -5.36
C PRO A 153 -15.27 23.25 -3.95
N ARG A 154 -14.22 23.49 -3.16
CA ARG A 154 -14.36 24.23 -1.89
C ARG A 154 -14.75 25.68 -2.22
N MET A 155 -15.92 26.13 -1.80
CA MET A 155 -16.25 27.56 -1.82
C MET A 155 -15.31 28.28 -0.85
N LYS A 156 -14.63 29.33 -1.31
CA LYS A 156 -13.89 30.24 -0.42
C LYS A 156 -14.92 30.91 0.48
N LYS A 157 -14.69 30.92 1.80
CA LYS A 157 -15.49 31.78 2.70
C LYS A 157 -15.34 33.21 2.18
N ARG A 158 -16.46 33.89 1.97
CA ARG A 158 -16.47 35.34 1.80
C ARG A 158 -16.12 35.93 3.17
N ASP A 159 -15.09 36.77 3.19
CA ASP A 159 -14.76 37.62 4.35
C ASP A 159 -15.86 38.67 4.57
#